data_AF-A0A1I7H044-F1
#
_entry.id   AF-A0A1I7H044-F1
#
_cell.length_a   1.000
_cell.length_b   1.000
_cell.length_c   1.000
_cell.angle_alpha   90.00
_cell.angle_beta   90.00
_cell.angle_gamma   90.00
#
_symmetry.space_group_name_H-M   'P 1'
#
loop_
_entity.id
_entity.type
_entity.pdbx_description
1 polymer ?
#
loop_
_entity_poly.entity_id
_entity_poly.type
_entity_poly.pdbx_seq_one_letter_code
_entity_poly.pdbx_strand_id
1 'polypeptide(L)'
;MNKIPPRIQYLVFAICGSMFIAFNLGLGDSLQTFAIQNLYKLTDYYFGISASTLDYLIVAFIPFFGMKYNSMRTVYNAKELWIDIVILYLFVILYLFVIMVFVVGLFIMFFTVRNSNPLIPDYLMTQPFPFFSTLLLIIGIILPYVIIRLTNK
;
A
#
# COMPACT_ATOMS: atom_id res chain seq x y z
N MET A 1 13.88 -19.93 -1.25
CA MET A 1 13.91 -19.63 -2.70
C MET A 1 14.31 -20.81 -3.57
N ASN A 2 15.08 -21.79 -3.07
CA ASN A 2 15.55 -22.96 -3.85
C ASN A 2 14.46 -23.87 -4.46
N LYS A 3 13.19 -23.70 -4.06
CA LYS A 3 12.04 -24.43 -4.65
C LYS A 3 11.47 -23.77 -5.92
N ILE A 4 11.83 -22.52 -6.21
CA ILE A 4 11.26 -21.76 -7.33
C ILE A 4 12.24 -21.77 -8.51
N PRO A 5 11.79 -22.13 -9.73
CA PRO A 5 12.65 -22.13 -10.91
C PRO A 5 13.32 -20.76 -11.15
N PRO A 6 14.62 -20.71 -11.50
CA PRO A 6 15.35 -19.44 -11.69
C PRO A 6 14.67 -18.52 -12.72
N ARG A 7 14.14 -19.10 -13.81
CA ARG A 7 13.41 -18.35 -14.84
C ARG A 7 12.24 -17.54 -14.28
N ILE A 8 11.52 -18.09 -13.31
CA ILE A 8 10.36 -17.43 -12.69
C ILE A 8 10.84 -16.34 -11.73
N GLN A 9 11.94 -16.57 -11.00
CA GLN A 9 12.53 -15.55 -10.15
C GLN A 9 12.96 -14.32 -10.97
N TYR A 10 13.66 -14.53 -12.10
CA TYR A 10 14.04 -13.44 -12.99
C TYR A 10 12.83 -12.72 -13.58
N LEU A 11 11.77 -13.46 -13.94
CA LEU A 11 10.54 -12.86 -14.44
C LEU A 11 9.86 -11.98 -13.38
N VAL A 12 9.78 -12.44 -12.13
CA VAL A 12 9.22 -11.64 -11.02
C VAL A 12 10.06 -10.39 -10.77
N PHE A 13 11.40 -10.50 -10.76
CA PHE A 13 12.28 -9.34 -10.61
C PHE A 13 12.17 -8.36 -11.78
N ALA A 14 12.04 -8.85 -13.01
CA ALA A 14 11.82 -8.02 -14.18
C ALA A 14 10.48 -7.26 -14.08
N ILE A 15 9.43 -7.92 -13.58
CA ILE A 15 8.14 -7.27 -13.31
C ILE A 15 8.31 -6.19 -12.25
N CYS A 16 8.93 -6.48 -11.11
CA CYS A 16 9.17 -5.48 -10.08
C CYS A 16 9.91 -4.26 -10.63
N GLY A 17 10.99 -4.48 -11.41
CA GLY A 17 11.76 -3.40 -12.04
C GLY A 17 10.93 -2.59 -13.03
N SER A 18 10.17 -3.27 -13.90
CA SER A 18 9.29 -2.61 -14.87
C SER A 18 8.18 -1.79 -14.21
N MET A 19 7.59 -2.29 -13.13
CA MET A 19 6.57 -1.57 -12.36
C MET A 19 7.15 -0.33 -11.69
N PHE A 20 8.34 -0.45 -11.08
CA PHE A 20 8.99 0.69 -10.45
C PHE A 20 9.31 1.80 -11.46
N ILE A 21 9.86 1.44 -12.62
CA ILE A 21 10.14 2.37 -13.71
C ILE A 21 8.83 3.00 -14.21
N ALA A 22 7.81 2.19 -14.49
CA ALA A 22 6.51 2.65 -14.96
C ALA A 22 5.90 3.69 -14.02
N PHE A 23 5.85 3.41 -12.71
CA PHE A 23 5.30 4.34 -11.73
C PHE A 23 6.10 5.64 -11.62
N ASN A 24 7.43 5.58 -11.67
CA ASN A 24 8.28 6.77 -11.60
C ASN A 24 8.33 7.59 -12.89
N LEU A 25 8.07 6.99 -14.06
CA LEU A 25 8.00 7.70 -15.35
C LEU A 25 6.70 8.49 -15.57
N GLY A 26 5.91 8.68 -14.52
CA GLY A 26 4.72 9.52 -14.54
C GLY A 26 3.39 8.77 -14.57
N LEU A 27 3.37 7.44 -14.70
CA LEU A 27 2.11 6.69 -14.52
C LEU A 27 1.59 6.81 -13.08
N GLY A 28 2.47 6.80 -12.08
CA GLY A 28 2.06 6.99 -10.69
C GLY A 28 1.44 8.36 -10.45
N ASP A 29 2.15 9.42 -10.85
CA ASP A 29 1.75 10.81 -10.64
C ASP A 29 0.51 11.19 -11.47
N SER A 30 0.40 10.72 -12.71
CA SER A 30 -0.79 10.94 -13.54
C SER A 30 -2.04 10.26 -12.99
N LEU A 31 -1.94 8.99 -12.55
CA LEU A 31 -3.04 8.27 -11.93
C LEU A 31 -3.50 8.94 -10.64
N GLN A 32 -2.55 9.42 -9.84
CA GLN A 32 -2.81 10.15 -8.62
C GLN A 32 -3.50 11.49 -8.88
N THR A 33 -2.98 12.28 -9.81
CA THR A 33 -3.58 13.56 -10.20
C THR A 33 -5.01 13.36 -10.74
N PHE A 34 -5.21 12.34 -11.58
CA PHE A 34 -6.53 11.98 -12.08
C PHE A 34 -7.49 11.58 -10.94
N ALA A 35 -7.04 10.79 -9.97
CA ALA A 35 -7.85 10.41 -8.82
C ALA A 35 -8.22 11.62 -7.94
N ILE A 36 -7.26 12.50 -7.64
CA ILE A 36 -7.48 13.72 -6.85
C ILE A 36 -8.48 14.64 -7.55
N GLN A 37 -8.36 14.83 -8.88
CA GLN A 37 -9.30 15.65 -9.65
C GLN A 37 -10.73 15.09 -9.62
N ASN A 38 -10.89 13.77 -9.71
CA ASN A 38 -12.22 13.16 -9.64
C ASN A 38 -12.82 13.26 -8.23
N LEU A 39 -12.01 13.05 -7.19
CA LEU A 39 -12.46 13.25 -5.80
C LEU A 39 -12.86 14.69 -5.54
N TYR A 40 -12.07 15.65 -6.01
CA TYR A 40 -12.41 17.08 -5.92
C TYR A 40 -13.75 17.38 -6.59
N LYS A 41 -13.99 16.91 -7.83
CA LYS A 41 -15.27 17.09 -8.52
C LYS A 41 -16.48 16.50 -7.80
N LEU A 42 -16.27 15.47 -6.98
CA LEU A 42 -17.34 14.79 -6.23
C LEU A 42 -17.59 15.40 -4.86
N THR A 43 -16.59 16.06 -4.26
CA THR A 43 -16.61 16.46 -2.85
C THR A 43 -16.36 17.95 -2.62
N ASP A 44 -15.99 18.70 -3.66
CA ASP A 44 -15.46 20.06 -3.63
C ASP A 44 -14.29 20.27 -2.63
N TYR A 45 -13.64 19.18 -2.23
CA TYR A 45 -12.55 19.17 -1.26
C TYR A 45 -11.23 18.74 -1.92
N TYR A 46 -10.18 19.55 -1.75
CA TYR A 46 -8.85 19.23 -2.25
C TYR A 46 -8.13 18.30 -1.28
N PHE A 47 -7.91 17.06 -1.70
CA PHE A 47 -7.09 16.10 -0.96
C PHE A 47 -5.61 16.27 -1.33
N GLY A 48 -4.80 16.72 -0.38
CA GLY A 48 -3.33 16.84 -0.49
C GLY A 48 -2.62 15.49 -0.42
N ILE A 49 -3.05 14.52 -1.22
CA ILE A 49 -2.42 13.19 -1.29
C ILE A 49 -1.17 13.33 -2.14
N SER A 50 -0.01 12.92 -1.60
CA SER A 50 1.25 12.78 -2.33
C SER A 50 1.77 11.36 -2.17
N ALA A 51 2.31 10.77 -3.24
CA ALA A 51 2.98 9.48 -3.18
C ALA A 51 4.48 9.72 -3.35
N SER A 52 5.28 9.07 -2.50
CA SER A 52 6.73 9.16 -2.58
C SER A 52 7.29 8.11 -3.55
N THR A 53 8.51 8.34 -4.05
CA THR A 53 9.26 7.31 -4.79
C THR A 53 9.40 6.00 -4.00
N LEU A 54 9.45 6.08 -2.67
CA LEU A 54 9.50 4.91 -1.79
C LEU A 54 8.18 4.13 -1.80
N ASP A 55 7.04 4.82 -1.92
CA ASP A 55 5.72 4.17 -2.05
C ASP A 55 5.66 3.35 -3.34
N TYR A 56 6.12 3.93 -4.44
CA TYR A 56 6.20 3.22 -5.73
C TYR A 56 7.18 2.06 -5.69
N LEU A 57 8.30 2.18 -4.97
CA LEU A 57 9.23 1.08 -4.75
C LEU A 57 8.54 -0.07 -4.01
N ILE A 58 7.87 0.21 -2.90
CA ILE A 58 7.24 -0.83 -2.09
C ILE A 58 6.12 -1.53 -2.86
N VAL A 59 5.26 -0.77 -3.56
CA VAL A 59 4.20 -1.32 -4.41
C VAL A 59 4.80 -2.20 -5.50
N ALA A 60 5.87 -1.75 -6.16
CA ALA A 60 6.55 -2.52 -7.20
C ALA A 60 7.21 -3.79 -6.67
N PHE A 61 7.54 -3.87 -5.38
CA PHE A 61 8.10 -5.07 -4.73
C PHE A 61 7.05 -6.07 -4.24
N ILE A 62 5.76 -5.77 -4.28
CA ILE A 62 4.68 -6.71 -3.92
C ILE A 62 4.79 -8.08 -4.62
N PRO A 63 5.12 -8.17 -5.93
CA PRO A 63 5.28 -9.46 -6.62
C PRO A 63 6.41 -10.31 -6.01
N PHE A 64 7.50 -9.68 -5.57
CA PHE A 64 8.58 -10.37 -4.86
C PHE A 64 8.10 -10.96 -3.54
N PHE A 65 7.26 -10.23 -2.80
CA PHE A 65 6.63 -10.76 -1.59
C PHE A 65 5.70 -11.93 -1.94
N GLY A 66 4.84 -11.83 -2.96
CA GLY A 66 4.00 -12.96 -3.38
C GLY A 66 4.80 -14.21 -3.74
N MET A 67 5.95 -14.04 -4.38
CA MET A 67 6.89 -15.13 -4.63
C MET A 67 7.48 -15.71 -3.34
N LYS A 68 7.88 -14.87 -2.39
CA LYS A 68 8.39 -15.30 -1.09
C LYS A 68 7.33 -16.07 -0.30
N TYR A 69 6.08 -15.60 -0.31
CA TYR A 69 4.94 -16.25 0.29
C TYR A 69 4.68 -17.64 -0.32
N ASN A 70 4.60 -17.73 -1.64
CA ASN A 70 4.43 -19.00 -2.35
C ASN A 70 5.57 -20.00 -2.04
N SER A 71 6.80 -19.49 -1.86
CA SER A 71 7.97 -20.32 -1.52
C SER A 71 7.90 -20.98 -0.14
N MET A 72 7.03 -20.50 0.76
CA MET A 72 6.80 -21.10 2.08
C MET A 72 5.91 -22.34 2.02
N ARG A 73 5.26 -22.62 0.88
CA ARG A 73 4.43 -23.82 0.69
C ARG A 73 5.27 -25.09 0.61
N THR A 74 4.65 -26.24 0.90
CA THR A 74 5.28 -27.56 0.81
C THR A 74 5.62 -27.90 -0.65
N VAL A 75 4.68 -27.67 -1.56
CA VAL A 75 4.79 -27.88 -3.01
C VAL A 75 4.68 -26.54 -3.74
N TYR A 76 5.58 -26.31 -4.70
CA TYR A 76 5.55 -25.12 -5.54
C TYR A 76 4.46 -25.25 -6.62
N ASN A 77 3.64 -24.21 -6.80
CA ASN A 77 2.66 -24.15 -7.88
C ASN A 77 2.70 -22.77 -8.57
N ALA A 78 3.06 -22.77 -9.85
CA ALA A 78 3.20 -21.55 -10.65
C ALA A 78 1.87 -20.83 -10.91
N LYS A 79 0.74 -21.55 -10.95
CA LYS A 79 -0.59 -20.92 -11.10
C LYS A 79 -0.99 -20.18 -9.83
N GLU A 80 -0.68 -20.76 -8.68
CA GLU A 80 -0.99 -20.16 -7.37
C GLU A 80 -0.11 -18.94 -7.07
N LEU A 81 1.10 -18.86 -7.64
CA LEU A 81 1.97 -17.68 -7.48
C LEU A 81 1.27 -16.39 -7.89
N TRP A 82 0.61 -16.37 -9.05
CA TRP A 82 -0.08 -15.18 -9.54
C TRP A 82 -1.29 -14.83 -8.69
N ILE A 83 -2.00 -15.85 -8.21
CA ILE A 83 -3.12 -15.69 -7.28
C ILE A 83 -2.62 -15.07 -5.96
N ASP A 84 -1.52 -15.58 -5.42
CA ASP A 84 -0.89 -15.07 -4.19
C ASP A 84 -0.47 -13.60 -4.34
N ILE A 85 0.08 -13.22 -5.50
CA ILE A 85 0.45 -11.83 -5.81
C ILE A 85 -0.80 -10.93 -5.84
N VAL A 86 -1.87 -11.35 -6.52
CA VAL A 86 -3.14 -10.60 -6.58
C VAL A 86 -3.77 -10.45 -5.20
N ILE A 87 -3.77 -11.52 -4.39
CA ILE A 87 -4.28 -11.49 -3.01
C ILE A 87 -3.49 -10.47 -2.17
N LEU A 88 -2.16 -10.43 -2.28
CA LEU A 88 -1.35 -9.45 -1.57
C LEU A 88 -1.68 -8.02 -1.98
N TYR A 89 -1.84 -7.75 -3.28
CA TYR A 89 -2.29 -6.42 -3.74
C TYR A 89 -3.65 -6.05 -3.15
N LEU A 90 -4.62 -6.96 -3.21
CA LEU A 90 -5.96 -6.72 -2.68
C LEU A 90 -5.94 -6.50 -1.17
N PHE A 91 -5.12 -7.25 -0.43
CA PHE A 91 -4.96 -7.09 1.01
C PHE A 91 -4.36 -5.73 1.37
N VAL A 92 -3.31 -5.30 0.66
CA VAL A 92 -2.70 -3.98 0.86
C VAL A 92 -3.71 -2.88 0.59
N ILE A 93 -4.49 -2.96 -0.50
CA ILE A 93 -5.54 -1.98 -0.82
C ILE A 93 -6.62 -1.94 0.26
N LEU A 94 -7.09 -3.11 0.71
CA LEU A 94 -8.09 -3.21 1.77
C LEU A 94 -7.58 -2.62 3.08
N TYR A 95 -6.33 -2.91 3.45
CA TYR A 95 -5.69 -2.38 4.65
C TYR A 95 -5.63 -0.85 4.62
N LEU A 96 -5.20 -0.28 3.49
CA LEU A 96 -5.18 1.17 3.28
C LEU A 96 -6.59 1.77 3.38
N PHE A 97 -7.60 1.12 2.80
CA PHE A 97 -8.99 1.58 2.87
C PHE A 97 -9.51 1.63 4.31
N VAL A 98 -9.28 0.57 5.10
CA VAL A 98 -9.70 0.52 6.51
C VAL A 98 -9.04 1.63 7.32
N ILE A 99 -7.74 1.87 7.12
CA ILE A 99 -7.04 2.95 7.82
C ILE A 99 -7.55 4.32 7.37
N MET A 100 -7.81 4.51 6.08
CA MET A 100 -8.34 5.77 5.56
C MET A 100 -9.70 6.09 6.19
N VAL A 101 -10.60 5.12 6.25
CA VAL A 101 -11.91 5.28 6.92
C VAL A 101 -11.73 5.56 8.42
N PHE A 102 -10.80 4.88 9.08
CA PHE A 102 -10.52 5.13 10.50
C PHE A 102 -9.97 6.54 10.75
N VAL A 103 -9.02 7.00 9.94
CA VAL A 103 -8.43 8.36 10.04
C VAL A 103 -9.49 9.43 9.74
N VAL A 104 -10.31 9.24 8.69
CA VAL A 104 -11.42 10.16 8.39
C VAL A 104 -12.45 10.17 9.53
N GLY A 105 -12.76 9.01 10.11
CA GLY A 105 -13.65 8.91 11.28
C GLY A 105 -13.10 9.65 12.50
N LEU A 106 -11.81 9.49 12.80
CA LEU A 106 -11.13 10.22 13.87
C LEU A 106 -11.10 11.73 13.59
N PHE A 107 -10.86 12.13 12.35
CA PHE A 107 -10.89 13.52 11.92
C PHE A 107 -12.27 14.14 12.16
N ILE A 108 -13.34 13.47 11.72
CA ILE A 108 -14.72 13.92 11.97
C ILE A 108 -14.98 14.03 13.47
N MET A 109 -14.62 13.02 14.28
CA MET A 109 -14.78 13.09 15.74
C MET A 109 -14.03 14.28 16.35
N PHE A 110 -12.79 14.51 15.94
CA PHE A 110 -11.94 15.58 16.48
C PHE A 110 -12.47 16.98 16.15
N PHE A 111 -12.99 17.19 14.94
CA PHE A 111 -13.52 18.50 14.52
C PHE A 111 -14.99 18.73 14.91
N THR A 112 -15.78 17.67 15.04
CA THR A 112 -17.18 17.76 15.51
C THR A 112 -17.23 17.97 17.03
N VAL A 113 -16.26 17.43 17.77
CA VAL A 113 -16.03 17.69 19.20
C VAL A 113 -15.00 18.82 19.32
N ARG A 114 -15.39 20.07 19.03
CA ARG A 114 -14.50 21.25 19.20
C ARG A 114 -13.89 21.25 20.60
N ASN A 115 -12.62 20.92 20.71
CA ASN A 115 -11.87 21.14 21.94
C ASN A 115 -11.34 22.58 21.88
N SER A 116 -11.93 23.49 22.66
CA SER A 116 -11.63 24.92 22.72
C SER A 116 -10.25 25.25 23.29
N ASN A 117 -9.33 24.27 23.33
CA ASN A 117 -8.10 24.35 24.09
C ASN A 117 -6.97 24.93 23.21
N PRO A 118 -6.47 26.15 23.50
CA PRO A 118 -5.46 26.85 22.69
C PRO A 118 -4.06 26.21 22.74
N LEU A 119 -3.90 25.10 23.46
CA LEU A 119 -2.64 24.37 23.62
C LEU A 119 -2.39 23.32 22.54
N ILE A 120 -3.32 23.10 21.60
CA ILE A 120 -3.10 22.21 20.45
C ILE A 120 -2.65 23.08 19.28
N PRO A 121 -1.34 23.13 18.99
CA PRO A 121 -0.81 24.00 17.96
C PRO A 121 -1.20 23.54 16.55
N ASP A 122 -1.50 24.52 15.68
CA ASP A 122 -2.03 24.34 14.32
C ASP A 122 -1.14 23.46 13.41
N TYR A 123 0.14 23.29 13.73
CA TYR A 123 1.02 22.40 12.96
C TYR A 123 0.65 20.90 13.09
N LEU A 124 -0.11 20.52 14.13
CA LEU A 124 -0.71 19.18 14.23
C LEU A 124 -1.89 19.00 13.26
N MET A 125 -2.50 20.11 12.79
CA MET A 125 -3.59 20.10 11.82
C MET A 125 -3.10 20.09 10.38
N THR A 126 -1.90 20.60 10.11
CA THR A 126 -1.25 20.49 8.80
C THR A 126 -0.66 19.10 8.63
N GLN A 127 -1.42 18.19 8.00
CA GLN A 127 -0.98 16.85 7.63
C GLN A 127 0.41 16.89 6.96
N PRO A 128 1.47 16.40 7.60
CA PRO A 128 2.51 15.75 6.83
C PRO A 128 1.95 14.40 6.40
N PHE A 129 2.67 13.66 5.57
CA PHE A 129 3.03 12.27 5.82
C PHE A 129 3.14 11.43 4.54
N PRO A 130 3.93 11.86 3.53
CA PRO A 130 4.44 10.94 2.53
C PRO A 130 5.28 9.80 3.14
N PHE A 131 5.64 9.87 4.43
CA PHE A 131 6.29 8.78 5.18
C PHE A 131 5.29 7.81 5.83
N PHE A 132 4.08 8.25 6.19
CA PHE A 132 3.09 7.32 6.76
C PHE A 132 2.52 6.43 5.67
N SER A 133 2.32 6.91 4.45
CA SER A 133 1.92 6.07 3.31
C SER A 133 2.88 4.89 3.15
N THR A 134 4.19 5.15 3.17
CA THR A 134 5.26 4.15 3.08
C THR A 134 5.17 3.13 4.21
N LEU A 135 5.04 3.59 5.45
CA LEU A 135 4.92 2.71 6.62
C LEU A 135 3.66 1.84 6.58
N LEU A 136 2.52 2.42 6.17
CA LEU A 136 1.26 1.70 6.05
C LEU A 136 1.32 0.62 4.96
N LEU A 137 1.98 0.89 3.83
CA LEU A 137 2.22 -0.11 2.80
C LEU A 137 3.06 -1.28 3.33
N ILE A 138 4.13 -0.99 4.07
CA ILE A 138 4.98 -2.03 4.69
C ILE A 138 4.14 -2.89 5.64
N ILE A 139 3.33 -2.28 6.51
CA ILE A 139 2.49 -3.02 7.45
C ILE A 139 1.47 -3.88 6.70
N GLY A 140 0.80 -3.32 5.67
CA GLY A 140 -0.16 -4.05 4.84
C GLY A 140 0.46 -5.28 4.16
N ILE A 141 1.72 -5.21 3.74
CA ILE A 141 2.45 -6.33 3.16
C ILE A 141 2.82 -7.39 4.22
N ILE A 142 3.24 -6.97 5.42
CA ILE A 142 3.72 -7.87 6.48
C ILE A 142 2.57 -8.59 7.18
N LEU A 143 1.44 -7.90 7.42
CA LEU A 143 0.30 -8.41 8.18
C LEU A 143 -0.21 -9.79 7.74
N PRO A 144 -0.40 -10.11 6.44
CA PRO A 144 -0.87 -11.43 6.03
C PRO A 144 0.11 -12.54 6.41
N TYR A 145 1.42 -12.29 6.39
CA TYR A 145 2.41 -13.27 6.86
C TYR A 145 2.31 -13.54 8.36
N VAL A 146 2.04 -12.49 9.14
CA VAL A 146 1.88 -12.61 10.60
C VAL A 146 0.62 -13.40 10.92
N ILE A 147 -0.51 -13.06 10.28
CA ILE A 147 -1.79 -13.77 10.47
C ILE A 147 -1.61 -15.26 10.19
N ILE A 148 -1.06 -15.62 9.04
CA ILE A 148 -0.91 -17.02 8.63
C ILE A 148 0.00 -17.79 9.57
N ARG A 149 1.08 -17.17 10.05
CA ARG A 149 1.98 -17.79 11.04
C ARG A 149 1.29 -18.00 12.39
N LEU A 150 0.34 -17.14 12.77
CA LEU A 150 -0.44 -17.27 13.99
C LEU A 150 -1.56 -18.30 13.86
N THR A 151 -2.18 -18.44 12.68
CA THR A 151 -3.29 -19.37 12.43
C THR A 151 -2.83 -20.80 12.12
N ASN A 152 -1.60 -20.99 11.62
CA ASN A 152 -1.00 -22.31 11.38
C ASN A 152 -0.28 -22.90 12.62
N LYS A 153 -0.57 -22.38 13.82
CA LYS A 153 -0.22 -23.01 15.11
C LYS A 153 -1.40 -23.85 15.59
#